data_AF-W2XKI3-F1
#
_entry.id   AF-W2XKI3-F1
#
_cell.length_a   1.000
_cell.length_b   1.000
_cell.length_c   1.000
_cell.angle_alpha   90.00
_cell.angle_beta   90.00
_cell.angle_gamma   90.00
#
_symmetry.space_group_name_H-M   'P 1'
#
loop_
_entity.id
_entity.type
_entity.pdbx_description
1 polymer ?
#
loop_
_entity_poly.entity_id
_entity_poly.type
_entity_poly.pdbx_seq_one_letter_code
_entity_poly.pdbx_strand_id
1 'polypeptide(L)' 'IRGTVVKLFCAVVGVAGSVLEVDIDDGVSVAALKKAIKGENPATITCDAKDLQPFLAKKDEAWQL' A
#
# COMPACT_ATOMS: atom_id res chain seq x y z
N ILE A 1 16.18 8.50 -13.19
CA ILE A 1 14.83 9.10 -13.25
C ILE A 1 14.57 9.62 -11.86
N ARG A 2 14.35 10.92 -11.67
CA ARG A 2 14.07 11.50 -10.34
C ARG A 2 12.55 11.53 -10.24
N GLY A 3 11.96 10.54 -9.57
CA GLY A 3 10.51 10.48 -9.36
C GLY A 3 10.09 11.46 -8.26
N THR A 4 8.80 11.76 -8.23
CA THR A 4 8.19 12.54 -7.15
C THR A 4 7.82 11.60 -6.03
N VAL A 5 8.11 11.96 -4.77
CA VAL A 5 7.61 11.21 -3.63
C VAL A 5 6.11 11.46 -3.51
N VAL A 6 5.32 10.40 -3.53
CA VAL A 6 3.88 10.41 -3.28
C VAL A 6 3.58 9.74 -1.94
N LYS A 7 2.59 10.29 -1.24
CA LYS A 7 2.07 9.72 0.00
C LYS A 7 0.80 8.93 -0.29
N LEU A 8 0.82 7.64 0.00
CA LEU A 8 -0.32 6.75 -0.14
C LEU A 8 -0.94 6.47 1.23
N PHE A 9 -2.26 6.56 1.31
CA PHE A 9 -3.02 6.14 2.48
C PHE A 9 -3.57 4.73 2.22
N CYS A 10 -3.08 3.76 2.98
CA CYS A 10 -3.45 2.36 2.86
C CYS A 10 -4.22 1.92 4.12
N ALA A 11 -4.97 0.83 4.00
CA ALA A 11 -5.60 0.16 5.14
C ALA A 11 -5.62 -1.34 4.89
N VAL A 12 -5.60 -2.13 5.96
CA VAL A 12 -5.76 -3.59 5.88
C VAL A 12 -7.24 -3.93 5.78
N VAL A 13 -7.62 -4.62 4.72
CA VAL A 13 -9.02 -5.01 4.48
C VAL A 13 -9.55 -5.84 5.65
N GLY A 14 -10.72 -5.45 6.18
CA GLY A 14 -11.36 -6.15 7.28
C GLY A 14 -10.79 -5.87 8.67
N VAL A 15 -9.77 -5.01 8.79
CA VAL A 15 -9.17 -4.63 10.08
C VAL A 15 -9.52 -3.17 10.40
N ALA A 16 -10.38 -2.97 11.39
CA ALA A 16 -10.75 -1.63 11.84
C ALA A 16 -9.54 -0.86 12.40
N GLY A 17 -9.41 0.42 12.06
CA GLY A 17 -8.32 1.27 12.55
C GLY A 17 -6.93 0.96 11.98
N SER A 18 -6.84 0.19 10.89
CA SER A 18 -5.57 -0.24 10.27
C SER A 18 -4.98 0.74 9.27
N VAL A 19 -5.32 2.02 9.34
CA VAL A 19 -4.82 3.03 8.41
C VAL A 19 -3.31 3.18 8.58
N LEU A 20 -2.58 3.15 7.47
CA LEU A 20 -1.14 3.36 7.42
C LEU A 20 -0.77 4.30 6.26
N GLU A 21 0.23 5.13 6.48
CA GLU A 21 0.80 6.01 5.45
C GLU A 21 2.03 5.35 4.85
N VAL A 22 2.19 5.44 3.53
CA VAL A 22 3.37 4.94 2.83
C VAL A 22 3.90 6.04 1.92
N ASP A 23 5.11 6.49 2.17
CA ASP A 23 5.84 7.38 1.26
C ASP A 23 6.61 6.55 0.23
N ILE A 24 6.39 6.83 -1.05
CA ILE A 24 7.02 6.08 -2.15
C ILE A 24 7.29 6.98 -3.35
N ASP A 25 8.38 6.71 -4.07
CA ASP A 25 8.67 7.39 -5.34
C ASP A 25 7.70 6.89 -6.45
N ASP A 26 7.11 7.81 -7.21
CA ASP A 26 6.11 7.52 -8.25
C ASP A 26 6.64 6.69 -9.43
N GLY A 27 7.95 6.54 -9.57
CA GLY A 27 8.60 5.74 -10.60
C GLY A 27 8.84 4.28 -10.23
N VAL A 28 8.50 3.84 -9.01
CA VAL A 28 8.84 2.48 -8.56
C VAL A 28 7.76 1.45 -8.85
N SER A 29 8.18 0.19 -8.93
CA SER A 29 7.28 -0.93 -9.19
C SER A 29 6.30 -1.22 -8.04
N VAL A 30 5.20 -1.90 -8.35
CA VAL A 30 4.28 -2.48 -7.34
C VAL A 30 5.02 -3.40 -6.36
N ALA A 31 6.07 -4.10 -6.79
CA ALA A 31 6.87 -4.93 -5.88
C ALA A 31 7.59 -4.11 -4.81
N ALA A 32 8.04 -2.90 -5.12
CA ALA A 32 8.60 -1.96 -4.14
C ALA A 32 7.51 -1.44 -3.21
N LEU A 33 6.32 -1.10 -3.74
CA LEU A 33 5.16 -0.72 -2.93
C LEU A 33 4.78 -1.79 -1.90
N LYS A 34 4.70 -3.06 -2.32
CA LYS A 34 4.39 -4.16 -1.40
C LYS A 34 5.43 -4.30 -0.27
N LYS A 35 6.71 -4.08 -0.58
CA LYS A 35 7.77 -4.09 0.45
C LYS A 35 7.63 -2.94 1.44
N ALA A 36 7.32 -1.74 0.94
CA ALA A 36 7.10 -0.57 1.78
C ALA A 36 5.90 -0.78 2.73
N ILE A 37 4.75 -1.21 2.20
CA ILE A 37 3.55 -1.52 3.01
C ILE A 37 3.87 -2.52 4.13
N LYS A 38 4.56 -3.63 3.83
CA LYS A 38 4.96 -4.61 4.85
C LYS A 38 5.89 -4.00 5.91
N GLY A 39 6.79 -3.11 5.50
CA GLY A 39 7.73 -2.44 6.39
C GLY A 39 7.06 -1.53 7.42
N GLU A 40 5.96 -0.87 7.04
CA GLU A 40 5.22 0.05 7.93
C GLU A 40 4.39 -0.67 9.00
N ASN A 41 3.90 -1.89 8.73
CA ASN A 41 3.07 -2.64 9.67
C ASN A 41 3.43 -4.14 9.76
N PRO A 42 4.66 -4.49 10.16
CA PRO A 42 5.16 -5.87 10.12
C PRO A 42 4.48 -6.79 11.15
N ALA A 43 3.93 -6.23 12.23
CA ALA A 43 3.20 -7.01 13.24
C ALA A 43 1.84 -7.49 12.73
N THR A 44 1.16 -6.69 11.89
CA THR A 44 -0.13 -7.06 11.28
C THR A 44 0.07 -7.80 9.96
N ILE A 45 1.07 -7.41 9.18
CA ILE A 45 1.36 -7.95 7.84
C ILE A 45 2.48 -8.99 7.93
N THR A 46 2.10 -10.21 8.30
CA THR A 46 3.04 -11.30 8.59
C THR A 46 3.44 -12.14 7.37
N CYS A 47 2.70 -12.05 6.27
CA CYS A 47 3.01 -12.76 5.03
C CYS A 47 4.20 -12.14 4.27
N ASP A 48 4.73 -12.84 3.27
CA ASP A 48 5.75 -12.27 2.40
C ASP A 48 5.20 -11.09 1.59
N ALA A 49 6.04 -10.07 1.35
CA ALA A 49 5.62 -8.90 0.59
C ALA A 49 5.09 -9.27 -0.80
N LYS A 50 5.63 -10.32 -1.44
CA LYS A 50 5.13 -10.79 -2.75
C LYS A 50 3.66 -11.23 -2.72
N ASP A 51 3.20 -11.72 -1.58
CA ASP A 51 1.87 -12.30 -1.38
C ASP A 51 0.82 -11.24 -1.01
N LEU A 52 1.22 -9.99 -0.76
CA LEU A 52 0.27 -8.89 -0.60
C LEU A 52 -0.50 -8.62 -1.89
N GLN A 53 -1.81 -8.41 -1.76
CA GLN A 53 -2.70 -8.03 -2.85
C GLN A 53 -3.21 -6.61 -2.58
N PRO A 54 -2.52 -5.56 -3.07
CA PRO A 54 -3.01 -4.20 -2.95
C PRO A 54 -4.21 -3.98 -3.87
N PHE A 55 -5.24 -3.32 -3.35
CA PHE A 55 -6.41 -2.88 -4.08
C PHE A 55 -6.50 -1.36 -3.97
N LEU A 56 -6.91 -0.68 -5.05
CA LEU A 56 -7.21 0.74 -4.98
C LEU A 56 -8.45 0.94 -4.12
N ALA A 57 -8.42 1.88 -3.16
CA ALA A 57 -9.61 2.16 -2.37
C ALA A 57 -10.78 2.56 -3.29
N LYS A 58 -12.00 2.11 -2.95
CA LYS A 58 -13.20 2.55 -3.66
C LYS A 58 -13.34 4.05 -3.52
N LYS A 59 -13.53 4.73 -4.64
CA LYS A 59 -14.01 6.11 -4.67
C LYS A 59 -15.43 6.07 -5.19
N ASP A 60 -16.39 6.58 -4.40
CA ASP A 60 -17.80 6.65 -4.78
C ASP A 60 -18.36 5.29 -5.25
N GLU A 61 -18.13 4.24 -4.45
CA GLU A 61 -18.52 2.83 -4.68
C GLU A 61 -17.86 2.13 -5.89
N ALA A 62 -17.16 2.85 -6.75
CA ALA A 62 -16.43 2.29 -7.88
C ALA A 62 -14.98 1.94 -7.50
N TRP A 63 -14.55 0.73 -7.91
CA TRP A 63 -13.13 0.43 -8.01
C TRP A 63 -12.58 1.22 -9.20
N GLN A 64 -11.60 2.09 -8.95
CA GLN A 64 -10.88 2.73 -10.04
C GLN A 64 -10.01 1.63 -10.68
N LEU A 65 -10.32 1.27 -11.93
CA LEU A 65 -9.50 0.40 -12.78
C LEU A 65 -8.45 1.22 -13.51
#